data_AF-A0A352A9E8-F1
#
_entry.id   AF-A0A352A9E8-F1
#
_cell.length_a   1.000
_cell.length_b   1.000
_cell.length_c   1.000
_cell.angle_alpha   90.00
_cell.angle_beta   90.00
_cell.angle_gamma   90.00
#
_symmetry.space_group_name_H-M   'P 1'
#
loop_
_entity.id
_entity.type
_entity.pdbx_description
1 polymer ?
#
loop_
_entity_poly.entity_id
_entity_poly.type
_entity_poly.pdbx_seq_one_letter_code
_entity_poly.pdbx_strand_id
1 'polypeptide(L)'
;NNEKAVAFTFSISEYGKLYGIINNPSITKIEVKLNDGTKIEKTKFYEDMFLFTWVNKKSNNYLILDTITAYNNSGEVVFSETY
;
A
#
# COMPACT_ATOMS: atom_id res chain seq x y z
N ASN A 1 0.73 -20.82 -11.57
CA ASN A 1 1.52 -19.57 -11.53
C ASN A 1 1.53 -19.05 -10.11
N ASN A 2 2.73 -18.90 -9.52
CA ASN A 2 2.94 -18.43 -8.14
C ASN A 2 3.13 -16.90 -8.11
N GLU A 3 2.20 -16.16 -8.70
CA GLU A 3 2.27 -14.70 -8.67
C GLU A 3 1.85 -14.19 -7.28
N LYS A 4 2.62 -13.26 -6.70
CA LYS A 4 2.26 -12.62 -5.43
C LYS A 4 0.89 -11.95 -5.60
N ALA A 5 0.01 -12.06 -4.60
CA ALA A 5 -1.32 -11.43 -4.62
C ALA A 5 -1.25 -9.91 -4.89
N VAL A 6 -0.19 -9.26 -4.42
CA VAL A 6 0.19 -7.89 -4.74
C VAL A 6 1.67 -7.87 -5.10
N ALA A 7 2.02 -7.27 -6.23
CA ALA A 7 3.40 -6.94 -6.60
C ALA A 7 3.55 -5.42 -6.59
N PHE A 8 4.53 -4.88 -5.87
CA PHE A 8 4.66 -3.44 -5.69
C PHE A 8 6.11 -3.02 -5.51
N THR A 9 6.33 -1.71 -5.65
CA THR A 9 7.57 -1.04 -5.27
C THR A 9 7.23 0.27 -4.59
N PHE A 10 8.16 0.77 -3.78
CA PHE A 10 8.03 2.07 -3.15
C PHE A 10 9.37 2.81 -3.18
N SER A 11 9.27 4.13 -3.18
CA SER A 11 10.43 5.02 -3.11
C SER A 11 10.13 6.18 -2.19
N ILE A 12 11.17 6.67 -1.54
CA ILE A 12 11.09 7.68 -0.50
C ILE A 12 12.03 8.83 -0.89
N SER A 13 11.46 10.01 -1.15
CA SER A 13 12.19 11.24 -1.52
C SER A 13 11.58 12.43 -0.76
N GLU A 14 11.29 13.57 -1.39
CA GLU A 14 10.45 14.61 -0.77
C GLU A 14 9.01 14.13 -0.52
N TYR A 15 8.55 13.23 -1.38
CA TYR A 15 7.29 12.50 -1.25
C TYR A 15 7.58 11.01 -1.21
N GLY A 16 6.81 10.28 -0.40
CA GLY A 16 6.74 8.83 -0.49
C GLY A 16 5.77 8.44 -1.60
N LYS A 17 6.17 7.46 -2.40
CA LYS A 17 5.36 6.91 -3.50
C LYS A 17 5.38 5.40 -3.39
N LEU A 18 4.23 4.77 -3.48
CA LEU A 18 4.09 3.32 -3.54
C LEU A 18 3.10 2.99 -4.64
N TYR A 19 3.48 2.12 -5.57
CA TYR A 19 2.60 1.67 -6.64
C TYR A 19 2.84 0.20 -6.95
N GLY A 20 1.83 -0.43 -7.51
CA GLY A 20 1.89 -1.85 -7.80
C GLY A 20 0.71 -2.35 -8.61
N ILE A 21 0.72 -3.65 -8.82
CA ILE A 21 -0.27 -4.44 -9.56
C ILE A 21 -0.90 -5.44 -8.60
N ILE A 22 -2.23 -5.60 -8.71
CA ILE A 22 -3.07 -6.52 -7.95
C ILE A 22 -3.30 -7.75 -8.81
N ASN A 23 -2.66 -8.86 -8.45
CA ASN A 23 -2.82 -10.13 -9.18
C ASN A 23 -3.95 -11.01 -8.61
N ASN A 24 -4.51 -10.64 -7.45
CA ASN A 24 -5.61 -11.36 -6.83
C ASN A 24 -6.95 -10.59 -6.94
N PRO A 25 -7.92 -11.07 -7.74
CA PRO A 25 -9.18 -10.35 -8.01
C PRO A 25 -10.11 -10.26 -6.80
N SER A 26 -9.84 -10.99 -5.71
CA SER A 26 -10.62 -10.86 -4.47
C SER A 26 -10.29 -9.58 -3.70
N ILE A 27 -9.17 -8.91 -4.00
CA ILE A 27 -8.73 -7.70 -3.32
C ILE A 27 -9.61 -6.52 -3.73
N THR A 28 -10.23 -5.87 -2.75
CA THR A 28 -11.09 -4.70 -2.93
C THR A 28 -10.58 -3.46 -2.20
N LYS A 29 -9.60 -3.63 -1.30
CA LYS A 29 -8.97 -2.54 -0.55
C LYS A 29 -7.49 -2.78 -0.36
N ILE A 30 -6.69 -1.73 -0.50
CA ILE A 30 -5.30 -1.70 -0.02
C ILE A 30 -5.19 -0.60 1.04
N GLU A 31 -4.56 -0.91 2.16
CA GLU A 31 -4.17 0.02 3.23
C GLU A 31 -2.65 0.07 3.31
N VAL A 32 -2.11 1.28 3.39
CA VAL A 32 -0.72 1.56 3.70
C VAL A 32 -0.66 2.20 5.08
N LYS A 33 0.13 1.62 5.97
CA LYS A 33 0.47 2.18 7.27
C LYS A 33 1.89 2.75 7.21
N LEU A 34 2.06 3.97 7.71
CA LEU A 34 3.36 4.63 7.86
C LEU A 34 3.88 4.43 9.29
N ASN A 35 5.18 4.63 9.48
CA ASN A 35 5.86 4.46 10.77
C ASN A 35 5.33 5.35 11.92
N ASP A 36 4.65 6.45 11.61
CA ASP A 36 3.97 7.30 12.60
C ASP A 36 2.54 6.83 12.95
N GLY A 37 2.11 5.70 12.40
CA GLY A 37 0.77 5.15 12.57
C GLY A 37 -0.27 5.70 11.60
N THR A 38 0.09 6.66 10.73
CA THR A 38 -0.81 7.16 9.69
C THR A 38 -1.23 6.02 8.76
N LYS A 39 -2.53 5.96 8.46
CA LYS A 39 -3.11 5.00 7.53
C LYS A 39 -3.65 5.71 6.30
N ILE A 40 -3.35 5.17 5.12
CA ILE A 40 -3.84 5.65 3.83
C ILE A 40 -4.47 4.45 3.14
N GLU A 41 -5.73 4.55 2.74
CA GLU A 41 -6.45 3.47 2.08
C GLU A 41 -6.93 3.83 0.68
N LYS A 42 -7.02 2.82 -0.18
CA LYS A 42 -7.65 2.89 -1.50
C LYS A 42 -8.59 1.71 -1.71
N THR A 43 -9.80 2.04 -2.13
CA THR A 43 -10.85 1.11 -2.57
C THR A 43 -11.19 1.28 -4.06
N LYS A 44 -10.52 2.23 -4.74
CA LYS A 44 -10.64 2.47 -6.18
C LYS A 44 -9.26 2.37 -6.81
N PHE A 45 -9.16 1.52 -7.83
CA PHE A 45 -7.93 1.18 -8.53
C PHE A 45 -8.00 1.61 -10.00
N TYR A 46 -6.85 1.68 -10.65
CA TYR A 46 -6.71 1.87 -12.08
C TYR A 46 -6.59 0.49 -12.73
N GLU A 47 -7.73 -0.14 -13.03
CA GLU A 47 -7.78 -1.57 -13.36
C GLU A 47 -7.18 -2.41 -12.23
N ASP A 48 -6.06 -3.10 -12.48
CA ASP A 48 -5.29 -3.86 -11.50
C ASP A 48 -4.20 -3.02 -10.80
N MET A 49 -4.05 -1.75 -11.15
CA MET A 49 -3.00 -0.89 -10.61
C MET A 49 -3.47 0.02 -9.47
N PHE A 50 -2.54 0.35 -8.57
CA PHE A 50 -2.77 1.31 -7.50
C PHE A 50 -1.57 2.23 -7.29
N LEU A 51 -1.83 3.42 -6.73
CA LEU A 51 -0.82 4.44 -6.45
C LEU A 51 -1.13 5.15 -5.14
N PHE A 52 -0.23 5.06 -4.17
CA PHE A 52 -0.22 5.86 -2.95
C PHE A 52 0.87 6.92 -3.04
N THR A 53 0.56 8.10 -2.53
CA THR A 53 1.51 9.19 -2.36
C THR A 53 1.31 9.84 -1.00
N TRP A 54 2.38 10.20 -0.31
CA TRP A 54 2.32 10.95 0.94
C TRP A 54 3.48 11.94 1.04
N VAL A 55 3.31 12.97 1.86
CA VAL A 55 4.38 13.93 2.16
C VAL A 55 5.37 13.26 3.10
N ASN A 56 6.65 13.19 2.73
CA ASN A 56 7.66 12.47 3.52
C ASN A 56 8.25 13.30 4.67
N LYS A 57 7.74 14.52 4.91
CA LYS A 57 8.26 15.41 5.94
C LYS A 57 7.15 15.92 6.84
N LYS A 58 7.09 15.37 8.05
CA LYS A 58 6.33 15.91 9.17
C LYS A 58 7.30 16.14 10.33
N SER A 59 7.50 17.40 10.71
CA SER A 59 8.24 17.75 11.95
C SER A 59 9.61 17.06 12.11
N ASN A 60 10.47 17.18 11.09
CA ASN A 60 11.85 16.64 11.05
C ASN A 60 12.02 15.10 11.01
N ASN A 61 10.94 14.33 10.95
CA ASN A 61 11.00 12.88 10.76
C ASN A 61 10.52 12.47 9.36
N TYR A 62 11.19 11.45 8.81
CA TYR A 62 10.78 10.81 7.55
C TYR A 62 9.60 9.87 7.80
N LEU A 63 8.55 10.03 7.00
CA LEU A 63 7.41 9.12 7.00
C LEU A 63 7.69 8.00 6.02
N ILE A 64 8.04 6.84 6.55
CA ILE A 64 8.37 5.66 5.76
C ILE A 64 7.23 4.65 5.80
N LEU A 65 7.18 3.80 4.78
CA LEU A 65 6.28 2.65 4.74
C LEU A 65 6.60 1.72 5.92
N ASP A 66 5.60 1.38 6.72
CA ASP A 66 5.68 0.39 7.81
C ASP A 66 4.98 -0.91 7.38
N THR A 67 3.77 -0.82 6.84
CA THR A 67 3.04 -2.00 6.38
C THR A 67 2.17 -1.69 5.17
N ILE A 68 2.04 -2.65 4.25
CA ILE A 68 1.01 -2.69 3.22
C ILE A 68 0.12 -3.91 3.46
N THR A 69 -1.19 -3.69 3.49
CA THR A 69 -2.18 -4.73 3.73
C THR A 69 -3.26 -4.66 2.66
N ALA A 70 -3.59 -5.80 2.04
CA ALA A 70 -4.69 -5.91 1.09
C ALA A 70 -5.81 -6.77 1.66
N TYR A 71 -7.05 -6.35 1.43
CA TYR A 71 -8.25 -6.96 2.00
C TYR A 71 -9.23 -7.34 0.90
N ASN A 72 -10.00 -8.40 1.16
CA ASN A 72 -11.17 -8.74 0.35
C ASN A 72 -12.42 -7.96 0.78
N ASN A 73 -13.54 -8.20 0.08
CA ASN A 73 -14.81 -7.52 0.35
C ASN A 73 -15.44 -7.84 1.72
N SER A 74 -15.01 -8.93 2.37
CA SER A 74 -15.42 -9.30 3.72
C SER A 74 -14.55 -8.62 4.80
N GLY A 75 -13.52 -7.87 4.39
CA GLY A 75 -12.55 -7.25 5.30
C GLY A 75 -11.47 -8.22 5.80
N GLU A 76 -11.35 -9.41 5.21
CA GLU A 76 -10.29 -10.36 5.55
C GLU A 76 -8.98 -9.99 4.86
N VAL A 77 -7.86 -10.22 5.54
CA VAL A 77 -6.52 -9.97 4.99
C VAL A 77 -6.18 -11.04 3.95
N VAL A 78 -5.92 -10.61 2.73
CA VAL A 78 -5.48 -11.46 1.61
C VAL A 78 -3.96 -11.40 1.44
N PHE A 79 -3.37 -10.26 1.77
CA PHE A 79 -1.93 -10.00 1.63
C PHE A 79 -1.48 -9.01 2.70
N SER A 80 -0.27 -9.19 3.25
CA SER A 80 0.36 -8.26 4.19
C SER A 80 1.87 -8.36 4.08
N GLU A 81 2.56 -7.22 4.03
CA GLU A 81 4.03 -7.13 4.08
C GLU A 81 4.45 -5.96 4.98
N THR A 82 5.42 -6.19 5.86
CA THR A 82 5.92 -5.25 6.89
C THR A 82 7.41 -4.98 6.70
N TYR A 83 7.87 -3.76 7.02
CA TYR A 83 9.24 -3.27 6.81
C TYR A 83 9.88 -2.69 8.07
#